data_AF-T0ZWI1-F1
#
_entry.id   AF-T0ZWI1-F1
#
_cell.length_a   1.000
_cell.length_b   1.000
_cell.length_c   1.000
_cell.angle_alpha   90.00
_cell.angle_beta   90.00
_cell.angle_gamma   90.00
#
_symmetry.space_group_name_H-M   'P 1'
#
loop_
_entity.id
_entity.type
_entity.pdbx_description
1 polymer ?
#
loop_
_entity_poly.entity_id
_entity_poly.type
_entity_poly.pdbx_seq_one_letter_code
_entity_poly.pdbx_strand_id
1 'polypeptide(L)'
;MKLSRIGCIALTATFLFSVVTLSQAEKASESHALANSTSVKPFLGRWDLTLYAPNRQYPSWLELTENGGQLEGRMVGRWGNAHPILNVKIQNSVLTFSSPKDEEDT
;
A
#
# COMPACT_ATOMS: atom_id res chain seq x y z
N MET A 1 42.79 -45.93 64.65
CA MET A 1 42.45 -47.16 63.89
C MET A 1 42.34 -46.80 62.42
N LYS A 2 43.12 -47.51 61.59
CA LYS A 2 43.04 -47.82 60.15
C LYS A 2 42.41 -46.81 59.16
N LEU A 3 43.31 -46.32 58.30
CA LEU A 3 43.24 -46.09 56.84
C LEU A 3 41.89 -46.19 56.13
N SER A 4 41.64 -45.24 55.22
CA SER A 4 41.69 -45.54 53.78
C SER A 4 41.85 -44.27 52.93
N ARG A 5 42.90 -44.27 52.11
CA ARG A 5 43.06 -43.36 50.95
C ARG A 5 42.62 -44.15 49.73
N ILE A 6 41.69 -43.60 48.93
CA ILE A 6 41.49 -44.00 47.54
C ILE A 6 41.39 -42.71 46.74
N GLY A 7 42.41 -42.46 45.92
CA GLY A 7 42.35 -41.45 44.87
C GLY A 7 41.74 -42.02 43.60
N CYS A 8 41.34 -41.12 42.71
CA CYS A 8 41.40 -41.18 41.24
C CYS A 8 40.48 -40.05 40.71
N ILE A 9 41.06 -38.94 40.27
CA ILE A 9 41.27 -38.60 38.85
C ILE A 9 39.94 -38.42 38.09
N ALA A 10 39.60 -37.17 37.78
CA ALA A 10 39.27 -36.76 36.41
C ALA A 10 39.25 -35.23 36.35
N LEU A 11 40.27 -34.69 35.69
CA LEU A 11 40.39 -33.29 35.29
C LEU A 11 39.57 -33.11 34.01
N THR A 12 38.51 -32.29 34.01
CA THR A 12 37.89 -31.83 32.75
C THR A 12 37.63 -30.32 32.80
N ALA A 13 38.56 -29.63 32.15
CA ALA A 13 38.44 -28.42 31.34
C ALA A 13 37.21 -27.51 31.52
N THR A 14 37.53 -26.31 32.00
CA THR A 14 36.93 -24.99 31.72
C THR A 14 36.04 -24.88 30.48
N PHE A 15 34.83 -24.33 30.66
CA PHE A 15 34.15 -23.53 29.65
C PHE A 15 33.81 -22.14 30.22
N LEU A 16 34.33 -21.14 29.53
CA LEU A 16 34.33 -19.72 29.84
C LEU A 16 32.94 -19.10 29.60
N PHE A 17 32.65 -18.05 30.39
CA PHE A 17 31.88 -16.85 30.02
C PHE A 17 30.52 -17.04 29.31
N SER A 18 29.42 -16.65 29.95
CA SER A 18 28.90 -15.29 29.78
C SER A 18 27.61 -15.10 30.58
N VAL A 19 27.62 -14.07 31.43
CA VAL A 19 26.41 -13.42 31.93
C VAL A 19 25.73 -12.78 30.72
N VAL A 20 24.54 -13.25 30.35
CA VAL A 20 23.63 -12.49 29.49
C VAL A 20 22.40 -12.18 30.32
N THR A 21 22.43 -10.98 30.88
CA THR A 21 21.28 -10.25 31.40
C THR A 21 20.18 -10.23 30.36
N LEU A 22 19.01 -10.78 30.69
CA LEU A 22 17.84 -10.78 29.84
C LEU A 22 17.22 -9.36 29.86
N SER A 23 17.75 -8.47 29.03
CA SER A 23 17.04 -7.25 28.62
C SER A 23 15.82 -7.70 27.82
N GLN A 24 14.64 -7.66 28.43
CA GLN A 24 13.40 -7.72 27.68
C GLN A 24 13.29 -6.42 26.89
N ALA A 25 13.72 -6.50 25.62
CA ALA A 25 13.39 -5.51 24.62
C ALA A 25 11.86 -5.41 24.55
N GLU A 26 11.36 -4.21 24.82
CA GLU A 26 9.99 -3.81 24.58
C GLU A 26 9.66 -4.13 23.11
N LYS A 27 8.90 -5.21 22.91
CA LYS A 27 8.26 -5.49 21.63
C LYS A 27 7.37 -4.29 21.33
N ALA A 28 7.84 -3.42 20.44
CA ALA A 28 7.03 -2.47 19.74
C ALA A 28 5.79 -3.20 19.20
N SER A 29 4.64 -2.84 19.74
CA SER A 29 3.34 -3.24 19.23
C SER A 29 3.15 -2.49 17.92
N GLU A 30 3.60 -3.07 16.81
CA GLU A 30 3.16 -2.70 15.46
C GLU A 30 1.64 -2.89 15.43
N SER A 31 0.93 -1.78 15.62
CA SER A 31 -0.48 -1.69 15.31
C SER A 31 -0.63 -1.94 13.83
N HIS A 32 -0.93 -3.18 13.47
CA HIS A 32 -1.52 -3.54 12.19
C HIS A 32 -2.91 -2.90 12.14
N ALA A 33 -2.95 -1.58 12.02
CA ALA A 33 -4.09 -0.90 11.46
C ALA A 33 -4.19 -1.41 10.03
N LEU A 34 -5.08 -2.38 9.80
CA LEU A 34 -5.60 -2.69 8.48
C LEU A 34 -6.38 -1.45 8.01
N ALA A 35 -5.66 -0.38 7.72
CA ALA A 35 -6.15 0.60 6.77
C ALA A 35 -6.31 -0.21 5.49
N ASN A 36 -7.55 -0.34 5.01
CA ASN A 36 -7.82 -0.76 3.65
C ASN A 36 -7.15 0.25 2.71
N SER A 37 -5.83 0.16 2.54
CA SER A 37 -5.07 0.93 1.57
C SER A 37 -5.52 0.43 0.22
N THR A 38 -6.61 1.02 -0.29
CA THR A 38 -7.08 0.73 -1.63
C THR A 38 -5.94 1.09 -2.56
N SER A 39 -5.35 0.08 -3.20
CA SER A 39 -4.23 0.29 -4.11
C SER A 39 -4.70 1.14 -5.29
N VAL A 40 -3.94 2.19 -5.61
CA VAL A 40 -4.21 3.03 -6.79
C VAL A 40 -3.85 2.31 -8.09
N LYS A 41 -2.87 1.40 -8.05
CA LYS A 41 -2.32 0.69 -9.22
C LYS A 41 -3.36 0.09 -10.17
N PRO A 42 -4.45 -0.55 -9.70
CA PRO A 42 -5.46 -1.12 -10.59
C PRO A 42 -6.25 -0.09 -11.40
N PHE A 43 -6.25 1.18 -10.98
CA PHE A 43 -6.96 2.27 -11.67
C PHE A 43 -6.07 3.01 -12.67
N LEU A 44 -4.74 2.86 -12.56
CA LEU A 44 -3.80 3.57 -13.41
C LEU A 44 -3.84 3.05 -14.84
N GLY A 45 -3.64 3.97 -15.78
CA GLY A 45 -3.68 3.71 -17.21
C GLY A 45 -4.90 4.31 -17.88
N ARG A 46 -5.09 3.91 -19.14
CA ARG A 46 -6.15 4.41 -20.01
C ARG A 46 -7.25 3.38 -20.14
N TRP A 47 -8.47 3.86 -20.06
CA TRP A 47 -9.71 3.12 -20.10
C TRP A 47 -10.55 3.64 -21.25
N ASP A 48 -10.94 2.76 -22.17
CA ASP A 48 -11.91 3.10 -23.20
C ASP A 48 -13.32 3.03 -22.60
N LEU A 49 -14.10 4.08 -22.85
CA LEU A 49 -15.43 4.26 -22.29
C LEU A 49 -16.45 4.45 -23.40
N THR A 50 -17.69 4.06 -23.13
CA THR A 50 -18.86 4.48 -23.92
C THR A 50 -19.78 5.25 -23.02
N LEU A 51 -19.99 6.54 -23.31
CA LEU A 51 -20.89 7.40 -22.54
C LEU A 51 -22.31 7.22 -23.06
N TYR A 52 -23.25 6.97 -22.15
CA TYR A 52 -24.66 6.79 -22.48
C TYR A 52 -25.45 8.06 -22.13
N ALA A 53 -26.00 8.72 -23.14
CA ALA A 53 -26.98 9.79 -22.99
C ALA A 53 -28.39 9.27 -23.38
N PRO A 54 -29.47 9.96 -23.01
CA PRO A 54 -30.84 9.48 -23.25
C PRO A 54 -31.15 9.08 -24.70
N ASN A 55 -30.47 9.69 -25.68
CA ASN A 55 -30.74 9.48 -27.10
C ASN A 55 -29.53 9.00 -27.93
N ARG A 56 -28.33 8.88 -27.34
CA ARG A 56 -27.10 8.57 -28.08
C ARG A 56 -25.99 8.04 -27.18
N GLN A 57 -25.12 7.20 -27.77
CA GLN A 57 -23.85 6.79 -27.18
C GLN A 57 -22.69 7.59 -27.77
N TYR A 58 -21.70 7.94 -26.95
CA TYR A 58 -20.51 8.67 -27.36
C TYR A 58 -19.26 7.85 -27.05
N PRO A 59 -18.32 7.68 -28.01
CA PRO A 59 -17.02 7.14 -27.69
C PRO A 59 -16.26 8.10 -26.79
N SER A 60 -15.57 7.57 -25.80
CA SER A 60 -14.82 8.35 -24.81
C SER A 60 -13.66 7.51 -24.28
N TRP A 61 -12.83 8.13 -23.47
CA TRP A 61 -11.81 7.45 -22.69
C TRP A 61 -11.47 8.28 -21.46
N LEU A 62 -10.91 7.60 -20.47
CA LEU A 62 -10.38 8.16 -19.21
C LEU A 62 -8.95 7.68 -19.03
N GLU A 63 -8.05 8.55 -18.63
CA GLU A 63 -6.68 8.20 -18.27
C GLU A 63 -6.38 8.66 -16.84
N LEU A 64 -5.78 7.77 -16.06
CA LEU A 64 -5.27 8.06 -14.72
C LEU A 64 -3.77 7.80 -14.67
N THR A 65 -3.05 8.78 -14.14
CA THR A 65 -1.61 8.72 -13.93
C THR A 65 -1.27 9.07 -12.49
N GLU A 66 -0.19 8.50 -11.97
CA GLU A 66 0.35 8.85 -10.66
C GLU A 66 1.71 9.51 -10.83
N ASN A 67 1.87 10.69 -10.24
CA ASN A 67 3.12 11.43 -10.23
C ASN A 67 3.48 11.81 -8.80
N GLY A 68 4.56 11.24 -8.26
CA GLY A 68 5.01 11.54 -6.90
C GLY A 68 3.98 11.24 -5.80
N GLY A 69 3.09 10.25 -6.01
CA GLY A 69 1.98 9.92 -5.10
C GLY A 69 0.74 10.80 -5.27
N GLN A 70 0.75 11.77 -6.18
CA GLN A 70 -0.42 12.53 -6.57
C GLN A 70 -1.12 11.82 -7.74
N LEU A 71 -2.43 11.58 -7.58
CA LEU A 71 -3.27 11.07 -8.65
C LEU A 71 -3.73 12.22 -9.55
N GLU A 72 -3.52 12.04 -10.84
CA GLU A 72 -3.94 12.96 -11.91
C GLU A 72 -4.81 12.20 -12.90
N GLY A 73 -5.65 12.92 -13.65
CA GLY A 73 -6.42 12.31 -14.71
C GLY A 73 -6.91 13.28 -15.77
N ARG A 74 -7.32 12.70 -16.89
CA ARG A 74 -7.93 13.41 -18.02
C ARG A 74 -8.93 12.52 -18.74
N MET A 75 -9.91 13.12 -19.40
CA MET A 75 -10.93 12.39 -20.15
C MET A 75 -11.36 13.13 -21.41
N VAL A 76 -12.02 12.42 -22.33
CA VAL A 76 -12.79 13.04 -23.41
C VAL A 76 -14.27 12.98 -23.07
N GLY A 77 -14.93 14.13 -23.01
CA GLY A 77 -16.37 14.23 -22.75
C GLY A 77 -17.22 13.92 -23.98
N ARG A 78 -18.45 14.46 -23.99
CA ARG A 78 -19.38 14.34 -25.13
C ARG A 78 -18.86 15.06 -26.38
N TRP A 79 -18.17 16.18 -26.18
CA TRP A 79 -17.65 17.07 -27.21
C TRP A 79 -16.20 17.44 -26.91
N GLY A 80 -15.49 17.96 -27.91
CA GLY A 80 -14.18 18.58 -27.70
C GLY A 80 -13.00 17.60 -27.64
N ASN A 81 -11.96 18.02 -26.92
CA ASN A 81 -10.68 17.34 -26.82
C ASN A 81 -10.57 16.58 -25.49
N ALA A 82 -9.36 16.15 -25.14
CA ALA A 82 -9.10 15.62 -23.80
C ALA A 82 -8.93 16.77 -22.80
N HIS A 83 -9.60 16.67 -21.65
CA HIS A 83 -9.61 17.70 -20.62
C HIS A 83 -9.26 17.10 -19.24
N PRO A 84 -8.58 17.86 -18.35
CA PRO A 84 -8.27 17.39 -17.00
C PRO A 84 -9.54 17.12 -16.18
N ILE A 85 -9.52 16.06 -15.36
CA ILE A 85 -10.58 15.82 -14.36
C ILE A 85 -10.16 16.33 -12.98
N LEU A 86 -11.15 16.76 -12.19
CA LEU A 86 -10.97 17.37 -10.88
C LEU A 86 -11.37 16.40 -9.76
N ASN A 87 -10.94 16.69 -8.53
CA ASN A 87 -11.35 15.98 -7.31
C ASN A 87 -11.16 14.45 -7.35
N VAL A 88 -10.11 13.97 -8.03
CA VAL A 88 -9.88 12.54 -8.23
C VAL A 88 -9.58 11.84 -6.90
N LYS A 89 -10.38 10.84 -6.56
CA LYS A 89 -10.27 10.05 -5.32
C LYS A 89 -10.52 8.58 -5.60
N ILE A 90 -9.79 7.71 -4.90
CA ILE A 90 -10.02 6.27 -4.90
C ILE A 90 -10.31 5.82 -3.48
N GLN A 91 -11.48 5.24 -3.24
CA GLN A 91 -11.90 4.73 -1.94
C GLN A 91 -12.70 3.45 -2.12
N ASN A 92 -12.37 2.39 -1.37
CA ASN A 92 -13.11 1.12 -1.41
C ASN A 92 -13.29 0.57 -2.84
N SER A 93 -12.24 0.65 -3.65
CA SER A 93 -12.26 0.26 -5.07
C SER A 93 -13.26 1.05 -5.94
N VAL A 94 -13.61 2.27 -5.52
CA VAL A 94 -14.42 3.21 -6.30
C VAL A 94 -13.57 4.43 -6.65
N LEU A 95 -13.49 4.73 -7.94
CA LEU A 95 -12.94 5.99 -8.44
C LEU A 95 -14.05 7.04 -8.47
N THR A 96 -13.78 8.23 -7.93
CA THR A 96 -14.67 9.40 -8.01
C THR A 96 -13.89 10.59 -8.53
N PHE A 97 -14.49 11.35 -9.45
CA PHE A 97 -13.91 12.56 -10.03
C PHE A 97 -15.04 13.50 -10.49
N SER A 98 -14.68 14.73 -10.83
CA SER A 98 -15.57 15.71 -11.44
C SER A 98 -15.03 16.09 -12.81
N SER A 99 -15.88 16.04 -13.83
CA SER A 99 -15.57 16.65 -15.13
C SER A 99 -15.66 18.18 -15.01
N PRO A 100 -14.81 18.95 -15.72
CA PRO A 100 -14.90 20.41 -15.71
C PRO A 100 -16.28 20.87 -16.25
N LYS A 101 -17.03 21.54 -15.38
CA LYS A 101 -18.44 21.92 -15.62
C LYS A 101 -18.64 22.83 -16.84
N ASP A 102 -17.64 23.63 -17.19
CA ASP A 102 -17.74 24.63 -18.25
C ASP A 102 -17.78 24.02 -19.67
N GLU A 103 -17.53 22.71 -19.81
CA GLU A 103 -17.40 22.03 -21.10
C GLU A 103 -18.53 21.02 -21.41
N GLU A 104 -19.40 20.71 -20.44
CA GLU A 104 -20.44 19.67 -20.60
C GLU A 104 -21.86 20.22 -20.83
N ASP A 105 -22.12 21.47 -20.45
CA ASP A 105 -23.44 22.13 -20.51
C ASP A 105 -23.70 22.90 -21.85
N THR A 106 -22.82 22.75 -22.86
CA THR A 106 -23.02 23.34 -24.21
C THR A 106 -23.58 22.36 -25.24
#